data_AF-A0A966LW89-F1
#
_entry.id   AF-A0A966LW89-F1
#
_cell.length_a   1.000
_cell.length_b   1.000
_cell.length_c   1.000
_cell.angle_alpha   90.00
_cell.angle_beta   90.00
_cell.angle_gamma   90.00
#
_symmetry.space_group_name_H-M   'P 1'
#
loop_
_entity.id
_entity.type
_entity.pdbx_description
1 polymer ?
#
loop_
_entity_poly.entity_id
_entity_poly.type
_entity_poly.pdbx_seq_one_letter_code
_entity_poly.pdbx_strand_id
1 'polypeptide(L)'
;MLEQTSNLSTTLDFLLRYVLVPLASAIVGGLGGGAIAYRKARKQFSAKKENRLFANIQRPVALIPTKNDPLDLEKRLLESIDFFNVDPLTPDVRNLDSITNKYRMAIIRYEDTDRFWRMFESLADRTIPMVIYSKPAEIKTDQLSRIQNYYTRYTLCNTPVRLVSDVFAIMSVYPEGDS
;
A
#
# COMPACT_ATOMS: atom_id res chain seq x y z
N MET A 1 -0.73 13.58 24.35
CA MET A 1 -1.97 14.35 24.63
C MET A 1 -2.53 15.10 23.40
N LEU A 2 -1.81 15.20 22.27
CA LEU A 2 -2.27 15.86 21.04
C LEU A 2 -3.04 14.96 20.06
N GLU A 3 -2.95 13.62 20.16
CA GLU A 3 -3.68 12.71 19.26
C GLU A 3 -5.18 12.61 19.56
N GLN A 4 -5.58 12.71 20.83
CA GLN A 4 -6.99 12.56 21.24
C GLN A 4 -7.88 13.69 20.73
N THR A 5 -7.34 14.92 20.61
CA THR A 5 -8.10 16.08 20.11
C THR A 5 -8.35 16.01 18.60
N SER A 6 -7.43 15.41 17.83
CA SER A 6 -7.60 15.22 16.38
C SER A 6 -8.74 14.25 16.04
N ASN A 7 -8.85 13.13 16.77
CA ASN A 7 -9.93 12.16 16.60
C ASN A 7 -11.29 12.72 17.05
N LEU A 8 -11.32 13.54 18.11
CA LEU A 8 -12.52 14.24 18.57
C LEU A 8 -13.02 15.27 17.54
N SER A 9 -12.12 16.04 16.94
CA SER A 9 -12.49 17.00 15.90
C SER A 9 -13.04 16.30 14.65
N THR A 10 -12.45 15.17 14.26
CA THR A 10 -12.86 14.39 13.09
C THR A 10 -14.21 13.70 13.30
N THR A 11 -14.47 13.21 14.51
CA THR A 11 -15.75 12.58 14.87
C THR A 11 -16.87 13.61 15.04
N LEU A 12 -16.60 14.78 15.61
CA LEU A 12 -17.55 15.89 15.67
C LEU A 12 -17.90 16.42 14.27
N ASP A 13 -16.91 16.63 13.41
CA ASP A 13 -17.14 17.11 12.05
C ASP A 13 -17.90 16.05 11.21
N PHE A 14 -17.72 14.77 11.52
CA PHE A 14 -18.53 13.69 10.97
C PHE A 14 -20.00 13.74 11.45
N LEU A 15 -20.22 13.84 12.76
CA LEU A 15 -21.59 13.89 13.32
C LEU A 15 -22.36 15.13 12.84
N LEU A 16 -21.70 16.29 12.81
CA LEU A 16 -22.31 17.54 12.36
C LEU A 16 -22.70 17.47 10.88
N ARG A 17 -21.79 17.06 9.99
CA ARG A 17 -22.02 17.10 8.54
C ARG A 17 -22.91 15.96 8.02
N TYR A 18 -22.91 14.80 8.68
CA TYR A 18 -23.53 13.59 8.13
C TYR A 18 -24.72 13.06 8.93
N VAL A 19 -24.92 13.52 10.16
CA VAL A 19 -26.11 13.17 10.95
C VAL A 19 -26.98 14.39 11.12
N LEU A 20 -26.43 15.49 11.65
CA LEU A 20 -27.22 16.67 12.00
C LEU A 20 -27.68 17.50 10.79
N VAL A 21 -26.82 17.74 9.80
CA VAL A 21 -27.20 18.50 8.58
C VAL A 21 -28.31 17.80 7.78
N PRO A 22 -28.23 16.47 7.49
CA PRO A 22 -29.33 15.75 6.84
C PRO A 22 -30.62 15.77 7.66
N LEU A 23 -30.53 15.59 8.98
CA LEU A 23 -31.68 15.63 9.89
C LEU A 23 -32.35 17.01 9.87
N ALA A 24 -31.58 18.10 9.98
CA ALA A 24 -32.08 19.47 9.90
C ALA A 24 -32.72 19.76 8.54
N SER A 25 -32.11 19.29 7.44
CA SER A 25 -32.69 19.46 6.10
C SER A 25 -33.95 18.61 5.85
N ALA A 26 -34.10 17.47 6.53
CA ALA A 26 -35.34 16.68 6.52
C ALA A 26 -36.46 17.34 7.33
N ILE A 27 -36.12 18.06 8.40
CA ILE A 27 -37.07 18.85 9.20
C ILE A 27 -37.55 20.08 8.41
N VAL A 28 -36.66 20.77 7.69
CA VAL A 28 -36.99 22.01 6.96
C VAL A 28 -37.59 21.75 5.56
N GLY A 29 -37.18 20.67 4.87
CA GLY A 29 -37.59 20.38 3.48
C GLY A 29 -38.44 19.12 3.29
N GLY A 30 -38.85 18.44 4.37
CA GLY A 30 -39.52 17.14 4.33
C GLY A 30 -38.60 16.00 3.87
N LEU A 31 -39.17 14.79 3.71
CA LEU A 31 -38.43 13.56 3.34
C LEU A 31 -37.61 13.69 2.04
N GLY A 32 -38.02 14.56 1.11
CA GLY A 32 -37.31 14.83 -0.14
C GLY A 32 -35.98 15.58 0.05
N GLY A 33 -35.92 16.54 0.97
CA GLY A 33 -34.71 17.32 1.28
C GLY A 33 -33.61 16.46 1.92
N GLY A 34 -33.99 15.59 2.87
CA GLY A 34 -33.06 14.67 3.52
C GLY A 34 -32.44 13.65 2.56
N ALA A 35 -33.21 13.12 1.60
CA ALA A 35 -32.70 12.17 0.60
C ALA A 35 -31.68 12.80 -0.36
N ILE A 36 -31.87 14.06 -0.75
CA ILE A 36 -30.93 14.80 -1.60
C ILE A 36 -29.64 15.11 -0.83
N ALA A 37 -29.75 15.56 0.42
CA ALA A 37 -28.59 15.82 1.28
C ALA A 37 -27.77 14.54 1.52
N TYR A 38 -28.42 13.41 1.82
CA TYR A 38 -27.76 12.12 1.99
C TYR A 38 -27.05 11.64 0.71
N ARG A 39 -27.69 11.75 -0.46
CA ARG A 39 -27.05 11.40 -1.75
C ARG A 39 -25.81 12.26 -2.02
N LYS A 40 -25.88 13.56 -1.74
CA LYS A 40 -24.76 14.50 -1.95
C LYS A 40 -23.59 14.20 -1.00
N ALA A 41 -23.89 13.95 0.28
CA ALA A 41 -22.90 13.53 1.28
C ALA A 41 -22.22 12.20 0.91
N ARG A 42 -22.99 11.19 0.50
CA ARG A 42 -22.46 9.89 0.07
C ARG A 42 -21.55 10.01 -1.16
N LYS A 43 -21.92 10.83 -2.14
CA LYS A 43 -21.06 11.12 -3.31
C LYS A 43 -19.76 11.79 -2.90
N GLN A 44 -19.81 12.80 -2.02
CA GLN A 44 -18.60 13.47 -1.52
C GLN A 44 -17.69 12.52 -0.74
N PHE A 45 -18.24 11.64 0.09
CA PHE A 45 -17.46 10.67 0.85
C PHE A 45 -16.83 9.60 -0.05
N SER A 46 -17.56 9.14 -1.07
CA SER A 46 -17.04 8.19 -2.06
C SER A 46 -15.90 8.82 -2.86
N ALA A 47 -16.09 10.05 -3.34
CA ALA A 47 -15.04 10.80 -4.05
C ALA A 47 -13.78 11.02 -3.19
N LYS A 48 -13.95 11.34 -1.90
CA LYS A 48 -12.80 11.47 -0.98
C LYS A 48 -12.05 10.15 -0.78
N LYS A 49 -12.78 9.04 -0.63
CA LYS A 49 -12.18 7.70 -0.50
C LYS A 49 -11.44 7.29 -1.76
N GLU A 50 -12.06 7.52 -2.91
CA GLU A 50 -11.52 7.24 -4.22
C GLU A 50 -10.25 8.05 -4.49
N ASN A 51 -10.28 9.36 -4.22
CA ASN A 51 -9.09 10.21 -4.36
C ASN A 51 -7.94 9.75 -3.47
N ARG A 52 -8.21 9.35 -2.21
CA ARG A 52 -7.20 8.81 -1.31
C ARG A 52 -6.63 7.48 -1.81
N LEU A 53 -7.50 6.61 -2.31
CA LEU A 53 -7.08 5.33 -2.88
C LEU A 53 -6.15 5.54 -4.08
N PHE A 54 -6.53 6.41 -5.02
CA PHE A 54 -5.69 6.73 -6.17
C PHE A 54 -4.36 7.37 -5.78
N ALA A 55 -4.38 8.33 -4.85
CA ALA A 55 -3.16 8.94 -4.33
C ALA A 55 -2.22 7.90 -3.69
N ASN A 56 -2.76 6.93 -2.95
CA ASN A 56 -1.97 5.87 -2.35
C ASN A 56 -1.37 4.94 -3.41
N ILE A 57 -2.16 4.49 -4.39
CA ILE A 57 -1.73 3.52 -5.40
C ILE A 57 -0.66 4.11 -6.34
N GLN A 58 -0.71 5.42 -6.61
CA GLN A 58 0.27 6.11 -7.44
C GLN A 58 1.63 6.35 -6.75
N ARG A 59 1.78 5.97 -5.48
CA ARG A 59 3.06 6.16 -4.79
C ARG A 59 4.14 5.23 -5.34
N PRO A 60 5.42 5.63 -5.24
CA PRO A 60 6.53 4.84 -5.76
C PRO A 60 6.63 3.46 -5.10
N VAL A 61 6.75 2.43 -5.93
CA VAL A 61 7.04 1.04 -5.58
C VAL A 61 8.43 0.70 -6.08
N ALA A 62 9.31 0.27 -5.18
CA ALA A 62 10.64 -0.17 -5.55
C ALA A 62 10.59 -1.58 -6.12
N LEU A 63 11.10 -1.79 -7.34
CA LEU A 63 11.30 -3.11 -7.92
C LEU A 63 12.78 -3.47 -7.84
N ILE A 64 13.12 -4.48 -7.06
CA ILE A 64 14.49 -4.90 -6.80
C ILE A 64 14.75 -6.28 -7.44
N PRO A 65 15.42 -6.32 -8.61
CA PRO A 65 15.75 -7.55 -9.30
C PRO A 65 17.02 -8.20 -8.75
N THR A 66 17.30 -9.41 -9.21
CA THR A 66 18.61 -10.05 -9.05
C THR A 66 19.39 -9.97 -10.36
N LYS A 67 20.70 -10.27 -10.34
CA LYS A 67 21.50 -10.24 -11.57
C LYS A 67 21.03 -11.26 -12.61
N ASN A 68 20.49 -12.37 -12.13
CA ASN A 68 20.06 -13.50 -12.95
C ASN A 68 18.59 -13.38 -13.40
N ASP A 69 17.82 -12.50 -12.75
CA ASP A 69 16.38 -12.37 -12.99
C ASP A 69 15.96 -10.88 -12.87
N PRO A 70 15.92 -10.15 -13.99
CA PRO A 70 15.69 -8.71 -14.02
C PRO A 70 14.24 -8.30 -13.72
N LEU A 71 13.31 -9.25 -13.58
CA LEU A 71 11.87 -8.99 -13.40
C LEU A 71 11.24 -8.13 -14.52
N ASP A 72 11.76 -8.22 -15.75
CA ASP A 72 11.31 -7.37 -16.87
C ASP A 72 9.83 -7.61 -17.22
N LEU A 73 9.36 -8.85 -17.10
CA LEU A 73 7.97 -9.22 -17.40
C LEU A 73 7.02 -8.67 -16.34
N GLU A 74 7.38 -8.83 -15.07
CA GLU A 74 6.64 -8.32 -13.92
C GLU A 74 6.58 -6.80 -13.94
N LYS A 75 7.70 -6.14 -14.29
CA LYS A 75 7.76 -4.70 -14.49
C LYS A 75 6.77 -4.23 -15.56
N ARG A 76 6.85 -4.82 -16.76
CA ARG A 76 5.94 -4.48 -17.88
C ARG A 76 4.48 -4.70 -17.51
N LEU A 77 4.19 -5.77 -16.77
CA LEU A 77 2.83 -6.05 -16.31
C LEU A 77 2.33 -4.95 -15.37
N LEU A 78 3.13 -4.56 -14.38
CA LEU A 78 2.75 -3.49 -13.44
C LEU A 78 2.62 -2.13 -14.14
N GLU A 79 3.51 -1.80 -15.07
CA GLU A 79 3.45 -0.58 -15.87
C GLU A 79 2.22 -0.56 -16.79
N SER A 80 1.83 -1.69 -17.38
CA SER A 80 0.68 -1.78 -18.29
C SER A 80 -0.68 -1.49 -17.64
N ILE A 81 -0.74 -1.55 -16.30
CA ILE A 81 -1.95 -1.28 -15.53
C ILE A 81 -2.17 0.22 -15.32
N ASP A 82 -1.12 1.04 -15.51
CA ASP A 82 -1.16 2.52 -15.43
C ASP A 82 -1.63 3.10 -14.08
N PHE A 83 -1.78 2.24 -13.06
CA PHE A 83 -2.06 2.67 -11.69
C PHE A 83 -0.81 2.79 -10.82
N PHE A 84 0.20 1.95 -11.07
CA PHE A 84 1.37 1.84 -10.20
C PHE A 84 2.54 2.66 -10.74
N ASN A 85 3.18 3.40 -9.85
CA ASN A 85 4.46 4.05 -10.14
C ASN A 85 5.60 3.12 -9.74
N VAL A 86 6.12 2.33 -10.69
CA VAL A 86 7.15 1.33 -10.42
C VAL A 86 8.52 1.85 -10.84
N ASP A 87 9.42 1.99 -9.86
CA ASP A 87 10.80 2.38 -10.11
C ASP A 87 11.72 1.15 -10.00
N PRO A 88 12.34 0.71 -11.10
CA PRO A 88 13.34 -0.35 -11.04
C PRO A 88 14.60 0.18 -10.35
N LEU A 89 14.98 -0.46 -9.25
CA LEU A 89 16.24 -0.17 -8.57
C LEU A 89 17.31 -1.11 -9.08
N THR A 90 18.50 -0.56 -9.30
CA THR A 90 19.66 -1.41 -9.53
C THR A 90 19.95 -2.23 -8.28
N PRO A 91 20.43 -3.48 -8.45
CA PRO A 91 20.80 -4.38 -7.37
C PRO A 91 22.04 -3.93 -6.56
N ASP A 92 22.18 -2.66 -6.21
CA ASP A 92 23.24 -2.19 -5.33
C ASP A 92 22.71 -1.99 -3.90
N VAL A 93 23.33 -2.68 -2.95
CA VAL A 93 23.03 -2.59 -1.50
C VAL A 93 23.24 -1.16 -0.99
N ARG A 94 24.13 -0.38 -1.62
CA ARG A 94 24.35 1.04 -1.30
C ARG A 94 23.15 1.92 -1.57
N ASN A 95 22.25 1.50 -2.47
CA ASN A 95 21.01 2.21 -2.73
C ASN A 95 19.92 1.94 -1.69
N LEU A 96 20.09 0.99 -0.76
CA LEU A 96 19.07 0.66 0.25
C LEU A 96 18.75 1.85 1.17
N ASP A 97 19.73 2.69 1.50
CA ASP A 97 19.50 3.91 2.28
C ASP A 97 18.61 4.92 1.55
N SER A 98 18.69 4.96 0.21
CA SER A 98 17.83 5.81 -0.63
C SER A 98 16.40 5.31 -0.73
N ILE A 99 16.13 4.03 -0.38
CA ILE A 99 14.78 3.46 -0.50
C ILE A 99 13.82 4.09 0.53
N THR A 100 14.36 4.46 1.69
CA THR A 100 13.63 4.75 2.92
C THR A 100 12.53 5.80 2.82
N ASN A 101 12.76 6.88 2.05
CA ASN A 101 11.84 8.03 2.07
C ASN A 101 10.96 8.12 0.83
N LYS A 102 11.37 7.49 -0.27
CA LYS A 102 10.68 7.60 -1.56
C LYS A 102 9.64 6.50 -1.75
N TYR A 103 9.95 5.27 -1.33
CA TYR A 103 9.12 4.11 -1.66
C TYR A 103 8.21 3.71 -0.52
N ARG A 104 6.99 3.27 -0.85
CA ARG A 104 6.02 2.76 0.13
C ARG A 104 5.92 1.25 0.18
N MET A 105 6.51 0.59 -0.80
CA MET A 105 6.61 -0.86 -0.89
C MET A 105 7.91 -1.20 -1.61
N ALA A 106 8.47 -2.37 -1.29
CA ALA A 106 9.46 -3.02 -2.13
C ALA A 106 8.96 -4.37 -2.67
N ILE A 107 9.19 -4.62 -3.95
CA ILE A 107 9.07 -5.92 -4.60
C ILE A 107 10.48 -6.45 -4.76
N ILE A 108 10.79 -7.60 -4.19
CA ILE A 108 12.14 -8.15 -4.12
C ILE A 108 12.16 -9.52 -4.78
N ARG A 109 13.03 -9.72 -5.76
CA ARG A 109 13.32 -11.06 -6.26
C ARG A 109 14.07 -11.86 -5.20
N TYR A 110 13.51 -12.99 -4.80
CA TYR A 110 14.16 -13.95 -3.92
C TYR A 110 15.41 -14.55 -4.57
N GLU A 111 16.50 -14.63 -3.81
CA GLU A 111 17.71 -15.37 -4.17
C GLU A 111 18.41 -15.76 -2.86
N ASP A 112 18.79 -17.03 -2.67
CA ASP A 112 19.43 -17.46 -1.42
C ASP A 112 20.88 -16.97 -1.35
N THR A 113 21.05 -15.70 -1.00
CA THR A 113 22.34 -15.02 -0.90
C THR A 113 22.37 -14.10 0.31
N ASP A 114 23.55 -13.88 0.88
CA ASP A 114 23.74 -12.89 1.96
C ASP A 114 23.21 -11.51 1.58
N ARG A 115 23.30 -11.18 0.29
CA ARG A 115 22.82 -9.91 -0.25
C ARG A 115 21.30 -9.78 -0.15
N PHE A 116 20.55 -10.82 -0.50
CA PHE A 116 19.10 -10.85 -0.31
C PHE A 116 18.75 -10.70 1.17
N TRP A 117 19.39 -11.48 2.05
CA TRP A 117 19.10 -11.45 3.48
C TRP A 117 19.38 -10.08 4.12
N ARG A 118 20.52 -9.47 3.82
CA ARG A 118 20.84 -8.10 4.31
C ARG A 118 19.83 -7.06 3.83
N MET A 119 19.37 -7.20 2.59
CA MET A 119 18.37 -6.30 2.03
C MET A 119 16.99 -6.51 2.66
N PHE A 120 16.58 -7.76 2.81
CA PHE A 120 15.34 -8.13 3.48
C PHE A 120 15.31 -7.59 4.91
N GLU A 121 16.39 -7.81 5.67
CA GLU A 121 16.54 -7.32 7.05
C GLU A 121 16.51 -5.79 7.08
N SER A 122 17.24 -5.11 6.19
CA SER A 122 17.25 -3.64 6.14
C SER A 122 15.88 -3.02 5.82
N LEU A 123 15.09 -3.67 4.96
CA LEU A 123 13.74 -3.19 4.61
C LEU A 123 12.73 -3.51 5.72
N ALA A 124 12.87 -4.66 6.36
CA ALA A 124 12.07 -5.06 7.51
C ALA A 124 12.29 -4.13 8.72
N ASP A 125 13.54 -3.77 9.02
CA ASP A 125 13.90 -2.82 10.09
C ASP A 125 13.25 -1.44 9.87
N ARG A 126 13.09 -1.03 8.60
CA ARG A 126 12.43 0.22 8.21
C ARG A 126 10.91 0.10 8.13
N THR A 127 10.36 -1.08 8.43
CA THR A 127 8.92 -1.39 8.41
C THR A 127 8.24 -1.20 7.04
N ILE A 128 9.01 -1.27 5.95
CA ILE A 128 8.51 -1.16 4.58
C ILE A 128 7.81 -2.49 4.19
N PRO A 129 6.54 -2.46 3.76
CA PRO A 129 5.85 -3.62 3.23
C PRO A 129 6.59 -4.23 2.03
N MET A 130 6.72 -5.56 2.02
CA MET A 130 7.49 -6.28 1.00
C MET A 130 6.67 -7.33 0.26
N VAL A 131 6.86 -7.41 -1.06
CA VAL A 131 6.47 -8.58 -1.84
C VAL A 131 7.74 -9.35 -2.19
N ILE A 132 7.86 -10.58 -1.69
CA ILE A 132 8.98 -11.45 -2.03
C ILE A 132 8.55 -12.29 -3.22
N TYR A 133 9.14 -12.03 -4.37
CA TYR A 133 8.87 -12.72 -5.62
C TYR A 133 9.83 -13.90 -5.81
N SER A 134 9.28 -15.11 -5.82
CA SER A 134 10.05 -16.36 -5.92
C SER A 134 9.44 -17.31 -6.95
N LYS A 135 10.27 -18.08 -7.66
CA LYS A 135 9.77 -19.18 -8.47
C LYS A 135 9.15 -20.26 -7.57
N PRO A 136 8.22 -21.08 -8.09
CA PRO A 136 7.68 -22.20 -7.33
C PRO A 136 8.79 -23.10 -6.78
N ALA A 137 8.69 -23.45 -5.49
CA ALA A 137 9.65 -24.30 -4.76
C ALA A 137 11.08 -23.76 -4.64
N GLU A 138 11.31 -22.47 -4.88
CA GLU A 138 12.65 -21.86 -4.74
C GLU A 138 13.02 -21.57 -3.28
N ILE A 139 12.04 -21.19 -2.46
CA ILE A 139 12.23 -20.94 -1.03
C ILE A 139 12.09 -22.27 -0.28
N LYS A 140 13.15 -22.68 0.43
CA LYS A 140 13.14 -23.87 1.28
C LYS A 140 12.39 -23.61 2.59
N THR A 141 11.97 -24.68 3.26
CA THR A 141 11.17 -24.61 4.49
C THR A 141 11.87 -23.83 5.61
N ASP A 142 13.17 -24.03 5.80
CA ASP A 142 13.98 -23.34 6.81
C ASP A 142 14.08 -21.83 6.55
N GLN A 143 14.24 -21.45 5.28
CA GLN A 143 14.30 -20.06 4.84
C GLN A 143 12.93 -19.38 4.95
N LEU A 144 11.87 -20.11 4.63
CA LEU A 144 10.50 -19.65 4.80
C LEU A 144 10.20 -19.35 6.28
N SER A 145 10.62 -20.24 7.18
CA SER A 145 10.50 -20.01 8.63
C SER A 145 11.29 -18.78 9.07
N ARG A 146 12.50 -18.55 8.52
CA ARG A 146 13.27 -17.32 8.80
C ARG A 146 12.51 -16.06 8.39
N ILE A 147 11.96 -16.02 7.18
CA ILE A 147 11.17 -14.88 6.69
C ILE A 147 9.95 -14.64 7.60
N GLN A 148 9.21 -15.70 7.91
CA GLN A 148 8.02 -15.67 8.77
C GLN A 148 8.29 -15.12 10.18
N ASN A 149 9.41 -15.52 10.78
CA ASN A 149 9.75 -15.15 12.14
C ASN A 149 10.35 -13.75 12.24
N TYR A 150 11.00 -13.26 11.18
CA TYR A 150 11.71 -11.99 11.20
C TYR A 150 10.79 -10.79 10.96
N TYR A 151 9.83 -10.90 10.05
CA TYR A 151 9.01 -9.78 9.63
C TYR A 151 7.58 -10.18 9.30
N THR A 152 6.61 -9.31 9.60
CA THR A 152 5.18 -9.64 9.47
C THR A 152 4.50 -8.97 8.28
N ARG A 153 5.05 -7.89 7.72
CA ARG A 153 4.45 -7.15 6.59
C ARG A 153 5.03 -7.59 5.26
N TYR A 154 5.03 -8.90 5.01
CA TYR A 154 5.45 -9.46 3.73
C TYR A 154 4.33 -10.30 3.10
N THR A 155 4.39 -10.45 1.79
CA THR A 155 3.64 -11.47 1.05
C THR A 155 4.58 -12.24 0.14
N LEU A 156 4.32 -13.54 -0.03
CA LEU A 156 5.04 -14.39 -0.96
C LEU A 156 4.26 -14.49 -2.24
N CYS A 157 4.92 -14.18 -3.35
CA CYS A 157 4.34 -14.21 -4.66
C CYS A 157 5.18 -15.07 -5.60
N ASN A 158 4.51 -15.93 -6.36
CA ASN A 158 5.16 -16.83 -7.31
C ASN A 158 4.60 -16.75 -8.73
N THR A 159 3.66 -15.83 -8.98
CA THR A 159 3.09 -15.60 -10.31
C THR A 159 2.92 -14.10 -10.59
N PRO A 160 3.09 -13.64 -11.83
CA PRO A 160 2.93 -12.22 -12.16
C PRO A 160 1.51 -11.68 -11.86
N VAL A 161 0.48 -12.50 -12.05
CA VAL A 161 -0.91 -12.09 -11.78
C VAL A 161 -1.16 -11.87 -10.30
N ARG A 162 -0.59 -12.73 -9.44
CA ARG A 162 -0.68 -12.55 -7.99
C ARG A 162 0.08 -11.31 -7.52
N LEU A 163 1.20 -10.98 -8.17
CA LEU A 163 2.01 -9.80 -7.86
C LEU A 163 1.16 -8.53 -7.97
N VAL A 164 0.39 -8.40 -9.05
CA VAL A 164 -0.53 -7.27 -9.25
C VAL A 164 -1.54 -7.14 -8.10
N SER A 165 -2.18 -8.25 -7.73
CA SER A 165 -3.17 -8.28 -6.65
C SER A 165 -2.55 -7.90 -5.29
N ASP A 166 -1.36 -8.43 -5.01
CA ASP A 166 -0.63 -8.17 -3.77
C ASP A 166 -0.17 -6.70 -3.68
N VAL A 167 0.36 -6.14 -4.77
CA VAL A 167 0.72 -4.72 -4.86
C VAL A 167 -0.50 -3.85 -4.64
N PHE A 168 -1.62 -4.13 -5.32
CA PHE A 168 -2.84 -3.37 -5.14
C PHE A 168 -3.36 -3.42 -3.70
N ALA A 169 -3.42 -4.63 -3.11
CA ALA A 169 -3.92 -4.83 -1.76
C ALA A 169 -3.09 -4.04 -0.74
N ILE A 170 -1.76 -4.15 -0.80
CA ILE A 170 -0.88 -3.45 0.13
C ILE A 170 -0.98 -1.94 -0.08
N MET A 171 -0.86 -1.44 -1.31
CA MET A 171 -0.92 0.00 -1.60
C MET A 171 -2.29 0.62 -1.26
N SER A 172 -3.37 -0.17 -1.27
CA SER A 172 -4.70 0.30 -0.85
C SER A 172 -4.85 0.49 0.66
N VAL A 173 -4.12 -0.30 1.46
CA VAL A 173 -4.28 -0.35 2.92
C VAL A 173 -3.38 0.67 3.64
N TYR A 174 -2.16 0.93 3.16
CA TYR A 174 -1.21 1.82 3.85
C TYR A 174 -1.44 3.31 3.48
N PRO A 175 -2.05 4.13 4.36
CA PRO A 175 -2.43 5.50 4.05
C PRO A 175 -1.24 6.47 4.03
N GLU A 176 -1.48 7.72 3.62
CA GLU A 176 -0.48 8.79 3.69
C GLU A 176 -0.29 9.17 5.15
N GLY A 177 0.94 9.08 5.68
CA GLY A 177 1.29 9.62 7.00
C GLY A 177 1.71 8.61 8.08
N ASP A 178 1.60 7.30 7.86
CA ASP A 178 1.99 6.27 8.84
C ASP A 178 3.47 5.82 8.72
N SER A 179 4.38 6.77 8.49
CA SER A 179 5.83 6.54 8.50
C SER A 179 6.54 7.48 9.46
#